data_AF-A0AA38H895-F1
#
_entry.id   AF-A0AA38H895-F1
#
_cell.length_a   1.000
_cell.length_b   1.000
_cell.length_c   1.000
_cell.angle_alpha   90.00
_cell.angle_beta   90.00
_cell.angle_gamma   90.00
#
_symmetry.space_group_name_H-M   'P 1'
#
loop_
_entity.id
_entity.type
_entity.pdbx_description
1 polymer ?
#
loop_
_entity_poly.entity_id
_entity_poly.type
_entity_poly.pdbx_seq_one_letter_code
_entity_poly.pdbx_strand_id
1 'polypeptide(L)'
;MLPIVEPPPPEDPSRCQLLGPTALAVQGAMGILVIASLVAKRHFERRKRPWRIWLLDVGKQLVGQAVLHASNLLISGLIAEGQHNNPCSTYFLNILIDTTIGVAILYFALKAATHLMEKHTGLDGLQSGYYGDPPKFRNWWHQLIPYLTAVLVMKIVVLLPLTLPGISTVLLRFAHATIEYLSPSLQVIFVMMVFPLILNTLQFLLVDQVIKAGKADVVADGYERVDEEAILPKPTPQNSVPSSPLLAAADSVGGKRGT
;
A
#
# COMPACT_ATOMS: atom_id res chain seq x y z
N MET A 1 12.69 -28.28 -43.73
CA MET A 1 13.34 -26.96 -43.55
C MET A 1 12.89 -26.43 -42.21
N LEU A 2 13.81 -26.32 -41.24
CA LEU A 2 13.55 -25.63 -39.97
C LEU A 2 13.60 -24.11 -40.25
N PRO A 3 12.70 -23.30 -39.69
CA PRO A 3 12.78 -21.85 -39.84
C PRO A 3 14.09 -21.38 -39.22
N ILE A 4 14.90 -20.68 -40.01
CA ILE A 4 16.08 -19.98 -39.52
C ILE A 4 15.55 -18.87 -38.61
N VAL A 5 15.66 -19.07 -37.29
CA VAL A 5 15.51 -18.01 -36.31
C VAL A 5 16.75 -17.14 -36.51
N GLU A 6 16.60 -16.04 -37.26
CA GLU A 6 17.64 -15.03 -37.31
C GLU A 6 17.87 -14.54 -35.86
N PRO A 7 19.14 -14.45 -35.41
CA PRO A 7 19.42 -13.82 -34.13
C PRO A 7 18.87 -12.38 -34.18
N PRO A 8 18.29 -11.88 -33.08
CA PRO A 8 17.78 -10.52 -33.05
C PRO A 8 18.90 -9.56 -33.50
N PRO A 9 18.56 -8.54 -34.31
CA PRO A 9 19.55 -7.59 -34.81
C PRO A 9 20.32 -6.95 -33.64
N PRO A 10 21.60 -6.60 -33.84
CA PRO A 10 22.45 -6.07 -32.79
C PRO A 10 21.79 -4.86 -32.10
N GLU A 11 21.66 -4.98 -30.78
CA GLU A 11 20.94 -4.02 -29.95
C GLU A 11 21.62 -2.65 -29.98
N ASP A 12 20.86 -1.63 -30.36
CA ASP A 12 21.33 -0.25 -30.45
C ASP A 12 21.45 0.35 -29.02
N PRO A 13 22.67 0.65 -28.53
CA PRO A 13 22.88 1.16 -27.17
C PRO A 13 22.28 2.55 -26.93
N SER A 14 21.77 3.20 -27.98
CA SER A 14 21.03 4.47 -27.91
C SER A 14 19.55 4.30 -27.57
N ARG A 15 19.01 3.07 -27.63
CA ARG A 15 17.61 2.78 -27.25
C ARG A 15 17.49 2.57 -25.75
N CYS A 16 16.46 3.18 -25.16
CA CYS A 16 16.10 3.05 -23.76
C CYS A 16 15.88 1.58 -23.36
N GLN A 17 16.79 1.01 -22.57
CA GLN A 17 16.72 -0.37 -22.09
C GLN A 17 16.03 -0.45 -20.73
N LEU A 18 14.79 -0.94 -20.71
CA LEU A 18 14.00 -1.08 -19.47
C LEU A 18 14.53 -2.17 -18.52
N LEU A 19 15.30 -3.14 -19.03
CA LEU A 19 15.79 -4.32 -18.30
C LEU A 19 17.32 -4.48 -18.32
N GLY A 20 18.06 -3.45 -18.69
CA GLY A 20 19.53 -3.52 -18.71
C GLY A 20 20.12 -3.77 -17.30
N PRO A 21 21.34 -4.32 -17.17
CA PRO A 21 21.99 -4.55 -15.88
C PRO A 21 22.06 -3.30 -15.00
N THR A 22 22.34 -2.15 -15.62
CA THR A 22 22.35 -0.84 -14.96
C THR A 22 20.96 -0.44 -14.47
N ALA A 23 19.91 -0.71 -15.25
CA ALA A 23 18.53 -0.42 -14.87
C ALA A 23 18.09 -1.27 -13.66
N LEU A 24 18.46 -2.55 -13.61
CA LEU A 24 18.19 -3.43 -12.46
C LEU A 24 18.89 -2.95 -11.18
N ALA A 25 20.16 -2.56 -11.29
CA ALA A 25 20.90 -2.00 -10.15
C ALA A 25 20.24 -0.72 -9.62
N VAL A 26 19.82 0.17 -10.52
CA VAL A 26 19.11 1.41 -10.20
C VAL A 26 17.76 1.11 -9.53
N GLN A 27 16.96 0.20 -10.07
CA GLN A 27 15.67 -0.19 -9.49
C GLN A 27 15.84 -0.79 -8.08
N GLY A 28 16.87 -1.61 -7.88
CA GLY A 28 17.22 -2.14 -6.55
C GLY A 28 17.58 -1.02 -5.57
N ALA A 29 18.43 -0.09 -5.99
CA ALA A 29 18.81 1.07 -5.17
C ALA A 29 17.59 1.94 -4.81
N MET A 30 16.69 2.18 -5.76
CA MET A 30 15.45 2.92 -5.51
C MET A 30 14.55 2.19 -4.50
N GLY A 31 14.42 0.87 -4.60
CA GLY A 31 13.68 0.07 -3.63
C GLY A 31 14.23 0.22 -2.21
N ILE A 32 15.56 0.22 -2.05
CA ILE A 32 16.22 0.45 -0.76
C ILE A 32 15.90 1.87 -0.24
N LEU A 33 16.00 2.89 -1.08
CA LEU A 33 15.72 4.28 -0.70
C LEU A 33 14.26 4.48 -0.27
N VAL A 34 13.32 3.87 -0.97
CA VAL A 34 11.89 3.92 -0.62
C VAL A 34 11.65 3.25 0.74
N ILE A 35 12.21 2.06 0.98
CA ILE A 35 12.08 1.38 2.27
C ILE A 35 12.72 2.21 3.39
N ALA A 36 13.91 2.78 3.15
CA ALA A 36 14.58 3.65 4.11
C ALA A 36 13.74 4.88 4.46
N SER A 37 13.04 5.47 3.48
CA SER A 37 12.12 6.60 3.71
C SER A 37 10.96 6.21 4.63
N LEU A 38 10.41 5.00 4.51
CA LEU A 38 9.34 4.49 5.37
C LEU A 38 9.83 4.20 6.78
N VAL A 39 11.06 3.69 6.92
CA VAL A 39 11.72 3.49 8.22
C VAL A 39 11.98 4.84 8.90
N ALA A 40 12.49 5.82 8.15
CA ALA A 40 12.70 7.17 8.63
C ALA A 40 11.38 7.81 9.09
N LYS A 41 10.33 7.73 8.25
CA LYS A 41 8.97 8.18 8.59
C LYS A 41 8.51 7.57 9.92
N ARG A 42 8.64 6.25 10.09
CA ARG A 42 8.30 5.56 11.35
C ARG A 42 9.09 6.10 12.54
N HIS A 43 10.36 6.47 12.37
CA HIS A 43 11.17 7.01 13.46
C HIS A 43 10.67 8.37 13.95
N PHE A 44 10.16 9.20 13.04
CA PHE A 44 9.61 10.52 13.32
C PHE A 44 8.13 10.51 13.76
N GLU A 45 7.43 9.38 13.65
CA GLU A 45 6.05 9.24 14.11
C GLU A 45 5.95 9.20 15.64
N ARG A 46 5.02 9.98 16.20
CA ARG A 46 4.83 10.14 17.65
C ARG A 46 4.35 8.84 18.33
N ARG A 47 3.43 8.11 17.70
CA ARG A 47 3.06 6.73 18.09
C ARG A 47 3.61 5.74 17.08
N LYS A 48 4.49 4.85 17.52
CA LYS A 48 5.19 3.90 16.64
C LYS A 48 4.47 2.57 16.63
N ARG A 49 3.99 2.12 15.47
CA ARG A 49 3.40 0.78 15.32
C ARG A 49 4.41 -0.32 15.67
N PRO A 50 3.99 -1.43 16.30
CA PRO A 50 4.86 -2.58 16.55
C PRO A 50 5.50 -3.09 15.25
N TRP A 51 6.76 -3.52 15.32
CA TRP A 51 7.52 -3.92 14.13
C TRP A 51 6.85 -5.01 13.30
N ARG A 52 6.17 -5.96 13.95
CA ARG A 52 5.45 -7.06 13.27
C ARG A 52 4.31 -6.54 12.40
N ILE A 53 3.51 -5.62 12.94
CA ILE A 53 2.38 -5.01 12.23
C ILE A 53 2.88 -4.11 11.09
N TRP A 54 3.94 -3.34 11.35
CA TRP A 54 4.57 -2.49 10.34
C TRP A 54 5.13 -3.31 9.17
N LEU A 55 5.80 -4.44 9.44
CA LEU A 55 6.30 -5.33 8.39
C LEU A 55 5.17 -5.93 7.54
N LEU A 56 4.04 -6.28 8.16
CA LEU A 56 2.86 -6.77 7.45
C LEU A 56 2.25 -5.68 6.54
N ASP A 57 2.16 -4.44 7.03
CA ASP A 57 1.67 -3.28 6.25
C ASP A 57 2.60 -2.91 5.08
N VAL A 58 3.91 -2.85 5.32
CA VAL A 58 4.91 -2.63 4.26
C VAL A 58 4.91 -3.79 3.28
N GLY A 59 4.78 -5.02 3.76
CA GLY A 59 4.67 -6.23 2.93
C GLY A 59 3.52 -6.14 1.94
N LYS A 60 2.33 -5.68 2.34
CA LYS A 60 1.20 -5.44 1.41
C LYS A 60 1.60 -4.49 0.29
N GLN A 61 2.23 -3.36 0.64
CA GLN A 61 2.64 -2.34 -0.32
C GLN A 61 3.72 -2.84 -1.28
N LEU A 62 4.69 -3.64 -0.80
CA LEU A 62 5.71 -4.24 -1.65
C LEU A 62 5.10 -5.22 -2.66
N VAL A 63 4.14 -6.06 -2.25
CA VAL A 63 3.44 -6.96 -3.18
C VAL A 63 2.66 -6.16 -4.23
N GLY A 64 1.93 -5.11 -3.83
CA GLY A 64 1.22 -4.24 -4.78
C GLY A 64 2.16 -3.53 -5.76
N GLN A 65 3.30 -3.02 -5.26
CA GLN A 65 4.31 -2.39 -6.11
C GLN A 65 4.94 -3.37 -7.10
N ALA A 66 5.19 -4.62 -6.69
CA ALA A 66 5.69 -5.66 -7.60
C ALA A 66 4.70 -5.94 -8.73
N VAL A 67 3.40 -6.03 -8.41
CA VAL A 67 2.33 -6.21 -9.41
C VAL A 67 2.26 -5.01 -10.37
N LEU A 68 2.31 -3.78 -9.86
CA LEU A 68 2.31 -2.57 -10.69
C LEU A 68 3.55 -2.48 -11.58
N HIS A 69 4.73 -2.74 -11.02
CA HIS A 69 5.99 -2.69 -11.75
C HIS A 69 5.99 -3.71 -12.91
N ALA A 70 5.59 -4.95 -12.64
CA ALA A 70 5.44 -5.99 -13.66
C ALA A 70 4.42 -5.58 -14.74
N SER A 71 3.25 -5.08 -14.33
CA SER A 71 2.24 -4.60 -15.27
C SER A 71 2.74 -3.45 -16.14
N ASN A 72 3.49 -2.52 -15.57
CA ASN A 72 4.04 -1.36 -16.29
C ASN A 72 5.06 -1.76 -17.33
N LEU A 73 5.94 -2.71 -16.99
CA LEU A 73 6.91 -3.26 -17.92
C LEU A 73 6.22 -3.97 -19.09
N LEU A 74 5.24 -4.84 -18.80
CA LEU A 74 4.48 -5.57 -19.82
C LEU A 74 3.75 -4.63 -20.76
N ILE A 75 3.02 -3.66 -20.22
CA ILE A 75 2.23 -2.70 -21.01
C ILE A 75 3.14 -1.82 -21.86
N SER A 76 4.24 -1.30 -21.30
CA SER A 76 5.18 -0.47 -22.05
C SER A 76 5.84 -1.24 -23.19
N GLY A 77 6.13 -2.54 -23.01
CA GLY A 77 6.60 -3.40 -24.10
C GLY A 77 5.56 -3.56 -25.22
N LEU A 78 4.33 -3.94 -24.86
CA LEU A 78 3.25 -4.18 -25.82
C LEU A 78 2.85 -2.92 -26.61
N ILE A 79 2.76 -1.76 -25.94
CA ILE A 79 2.39 -0.50 -26.59
C ILE A 79 3.52 0.00 -27.50
N ALA A 80 4.78 -0.15 -27.08
CA ALA A 80 5.92 0.28 -27.90
C ALA A 80 6.01 -0.53 -29.21
N GLU A 81 5.78 -1.85 -29.15
CA GLU A 81 5.74 -2.72 -30.32
C GLU A 81 4.56 -2.39 -31.25
N GLY A 82 3.36 -2.19 -30.70
CA GLY A 82 2.15 -1.98 -31.50
C GLY A 82 1.98 -0.57 -32.10
N GLN A 83 2.73 0.44 -31.64
CA GLN A 83 2.53 1.84 -32.03
C GLN A 83 3.80 2.55 -32.54
N HIS A 84 4.94 1.85 -32.68
CA HIS A 84 6.25 2.42 -33.08
C HIS A 84 6.68 3.66 -32.26
N ASN A 85 6.27 3.75 -31.00
CA ASN A 85 6.59 4.87 -30.11
C ASN A 85 7.87 4.64 -29.31
N ASN A 86 8.50 5.73 -28.84
CA ASN A 86 9.66 5.63 -27.96
C ASN A 86 9.25 4.99 -26.61
N PRO A 87 9.86 3.85 -26.22
CA PRO A 87 9.48 3.12 -25.01
C PRO A 87 9.71 3.92 -23.72
N CYS A 88 10.71 4.81 -23.69
CA CYS A 88 10.97 5.69 -22.54
C CYS A 88 9.83 6.69 -22.34
N SER A 89 9.26 7.26 -23.41
CA SER A 89 8.13 8.19 -23.35
C SER A 89 6.86 7.51 -22.88
N THR A 90 6.58 6.31 -23.39
CA THR A 90 5.42 5.51 -22.97
C THR A 90 5.56 5.08 -21.51
N TYR A 91 6.76 4.68 -21.08
CA TYR A 91 7.03 4.32 -19.69
C TYR A 91 6.91 5.53 -18.75
N PHE A 92 7.49 6.67 -19.12
CA PHE A 92 7.37 7.93 -18.37
C PHE A 92 5.91 8.31 -18.15
N LEU A 93 5.13 8.32 -19.22
CA LEU A 93 3.71 8.69 -19.17
C LEU A 93 2.90 7.71 -18.32
N ASN A 94 3.17 6.41 -18.45
CA ASN A 94 2.52 5.37 -17.67
C ASN A 94 2.79 5.54 -16.16
N ILE A 95 4.04 5.76 -15.77
CA ILE A 95 4.42 6.02 -14.37
C ILE A 95 3.82 7.34 -13.87
N LEU A 96 3.86 8.40 -14.67
CA LEU A 96 3.31 9.70 -14.32
C LEU A 96 1.82 9.60 -13.98
N ILE A 97 1.03 8.91 -14.81
CA ILE A 97 -0.42 8.80 -14.58
C ILE A 97 -0.73 7.86 -13.42
N ASP A 98 -0.03 6.72 -13.31
CA ASP A 98 -0.20 5.76 -12.19
C ASP A 98 0.02 6.42 -10.82
N THR A 99 1.04 7.26 -10.71
CA THR A 99 1.45 7.86 -9.43
C THR A 99 0.75 9.18 -9.13
N THR A 100 0.03 9.76 -10.09
CA THR A 100 -0.76 10.99 -9.90
C THR A 100 -2.25 10.67 -9.78
N ILE A 101 -2.94 10.49 -10.90
CA ILE A 101 -4.36 10.17 -10.96
C ILE A 101 -4.61 8.77 -10.40
N GLY A 102 -3.70 7.83 -10.66
CA GLY A 102 -3.82 6.46 -10.18
C GLY A 102 -3.88 6.36 -8.66
N VAL A 103 -3.16 7.19 -7.90
CA VAL A 103 -3.25 7.17 -6.42
C VAL A 103 -4.66 7.53 -5.93
N ALA A 104 -5.31 8.52 -6.55
CA ALA A 104 -6.69 8.87 -6.23
C ALA A 104 -7.65 7.72 -6.58
N ILE A 105 -7.50 7.11 -7.76
CA ILE A 105 -8.31 5.97 -8.18
C ILE A 105 -8.09 4.79 -7.23
N LEU A 106 -6.84 4.49 -6.86
CA LEU A 106 -6.48 3.42 -5.92
C LEU A 106 -7.17 3.61 -4.58
N TYR A 107 -7.19 4.84 -4.05
CA TYR A 107 -7.89 5.16 -2.79
C TYR A 107 -9.38 4.81 -2.87
N PHE A 108 -10.09 5.28 -3.90
CA PHE A 108 -11.52 5.01 -4.05
C PHE A 108 -11.79 3.53 -4.35
N ALA A 109 -10.97 2.90 -5.20
CA ALA A 109 -11.08 1.49 -5.53
C ALA A 109 -10.83 0.59 -4.31
N LEU A 110 -9.86 0.93 -3.45
CA LEU A 110 -9.61 0.21 -2.21
C LEU A 110 -10.80 0.32 -1.26
N LYS A 111 -11.33 1.52 -1.07
CA LYS A 111 -12.50 1.73 -0.22
C LYS A 111 -13.72 0.96 -0.74
N ALA A 112 -13.95 0.99 -2.06
CA ALA A 112 -15.03 0.24 -2.70
C ALA A 112 -14.82 -1.27 -2.60
N ALA A 113 -13.62 -1.78 -2.88
CA ALA A 113 -13.30 -3.21 -2.83
C ALA A 113 -13.45 -3.78 -1.41
N THR A 114 -12.94 -3.07 -0.40
CA THR A 114 -13.09 -3.46 1.00
C THR A 114 -14.56 -3.45 1.40
N HIS A 115 -15.31 -2.40 1.06
CA HIS A 115 -16.74 -2.32 1.40
C HIS A 115 -17.58 -3.41 0.70
N LEU A 116 -17.29 -3.69 -0.57
CA LEU A 116 -17.96 -4.74 -1.32
C LEU A 116 -17.68 -6.11 -0.71
N MET A 117 -16.43 -6.41 -0.35
CA MET A 117 -16.10 -7.67 0.30
C MET A 117 -16.72 -7.83 1.68
N GLU A 118 -16.72 -6.78 2.50
CA GLU A 118 -17.41 -6.79 3.80
C GLU A 118 -18.89 -7.15 3.63
N LYS A 119 -19.57 -6.53 2.66
CA LYS A 119 -20.99 -6.78 2.38
C LYS A 119 -21.26 -8.20 1.86
N HIS A 120 -20.43 -8.73 0.97
CA HIS A 120 -20.70 -9.99 0.28
C HIS A 120 -20.15 -11.23 0.97
N THR A 121 -19.06 -11.11 1.71
CA THR A 121 -18.37 -12.27 2.30
C THR A 121 -18.53 -12.36 3.82
N GLY A 122 -18.92 -11.26 4.49
CA GLY A 122 -19.05 -11.22 5.94
C GLY A 122 -17.77 -11.61 6.69
N LEU A 123 -16.60 -11.52 6.04
CA LEU A 123 -15.34 -11.97 6.63
C LEU A 123 -14.89 -11.01 7.73
N ASP A 124 -14.64 -11.55 8.92
CA ASP A 124 -13.91 -10.84 9.95
C ASP A 124 -12.42 -10.70 9.55
N GLY A 125 -11.84 -9.51 9.72
CA GLY A 125 -10.41 -9.25 9.48
C GLY A 125 -10.06 -8.33 8.30
N LEU A 126 -11.05 -7.68 7.67
CA LEU A 126 -10.82 -6.62 6.66
C LEU A 126 -10.34 -5.27 7.27
N GLN A 127 -10.31 -5.16 8.59
CA GLN A 127 -9.86 -3.96 9.30
C GLN A 127 -8.37 -3.71 9.07
N SER A 128 -8.06 -2.71 8.24
CA SER A 128 -6.69 -2.33 7.93
C SER A 128 -5.86 -2.07 9.19
N GLY A 129 -4.69 -2.69 9.28
CA GLY A 129 -3.76 -2.53 10.40
C GLY A 129 -4.04 -3.43 11.61
N TYR A 130 -5.18 -4.13 11.65
CA TYR A 130 -5.46 -5.16 12.66
C TYR A 130 -5.33 -6.56 12.07
N TYR A 131 -4.41 -7.37 12.61
CA TYR A 131 -4.15 -8.73 12.13
C TYR A 131 -4.58 -9.81 13.13
N GLY A 132 -5.27 -9.44 14.21
CA GLY A 132 -5.59 -10.32 15.33
C GLY A 132 -4.50 -10.37 16.39
N ASP A 133 -4.82 -11.00 17.53
CA ASP A 133 -3.90 -11.25 18.62
C ASP A 133 -3.83 -12.77 18.94
N PRO A 134 -2.70 -13.46 18.71
CA PRO A 134 -1.50 -12.98 18.01
C PRO A 134 -1.76 -12.70 16.51
N PRO A 135 -0.89 -11.95 15.79
CA PRO A 135 -1.08 -11.61 14.38
C PRO A 135 -1.20 -12.86 13.49
N LYS A 136 -2.34 -13.02 12.80
CA LYS A 136 -2.62 -14.18 11.95
C LYS A 136 -2.40 -13.82 10.48
N PHE A 137 -1.60 -14.61 9.79
CA PHE A 137 -1.32 -14.44 8.36
C PHE A 137 -2.58 -14.54 7.48
N ARG A 138 -3.62 -15.25 7.95
CA ARG A 138 -4.93 -15.30 7.28
C ARG A 138 -5.56 -13.91 7.14
N ASN A 139 -5.49 -13.08 8.19
CA ASN A 139 -6.06 -11.73 8.18
C ASN A 139 -5.26 -10.80 7.26
N TRP A 140 -3.95 -11.05 7.12
CA TRP A 140 -3.13 -10.35 6.14
C TRP A 140 -3.59 -10.61 4.70
N TRP A 141 -3.93 -11.86 4.36
CA TRP A 141 -4.51 -12.19 3.06
C TRP A 141 -5.89 -11.55 2.84
N HIS A 142 -6.75 -11.54 3.86
CA HIS A 142 -8.05 -10.87 3.79
C HIS A 142 -7.93 -9.37 3.49
N GLN A 143 -6.82 -8.72 3.87
CA GLN A 143 -6.54 -7.32 3.54
C GLN A 143 -5.76 -7.16 2.23
N LEU A 144 -4.90 -8.12 1.88
CA LEU A 144 -4.09 -8.06 0.67
C LEU A 144 -4.97 -8.22 -0.59
N ILE A 145 -5.96 -9.11 -0.58
CA ILE A 145 -6.86 -9.34 -1.73
C ILE A 145 -7.61 -8.05 -2.17
N PRO A 146 -8.26 -7.28 -1.28
CA PRO A 146 -8.85 -5.99 -1.66
C PRO A 146 -7.83 -5.01 -2.21
N TYR A 147 -6.65 -4.99 -1.61
CA TYR A 147 -5.58 -4.11 -2.04
C TYR A 147 -5.10 -4.44 -3.45
N LEU A 148 -4.85 -5.72 -3.77
CA LEU A 148 -4.45 -6.15 -5.10
C LEU A 148 -5.58 -5.95 -6.13
N THR A 149 -6.82 -6.24 -5.75
CA THR A 149 -7.99 -5.94 -6.60
C THR A 149 -8.04 -4.44 -6.93
N ALA A 150 -7.88 -3.57 -5.93
CA ALA A 150 -7.88 -2.12 -6.13
C ALA A 150 -6.70 -1.65 -7.00
N VAL A 151 -5.51 -2.23 -6.82
CA VAL A 151 -4.34 -1.99 -7.66
C VAL A 151 -4.62 -2.35 -9.13
N LEU A 152 -5.21 -3.52 -9.39
CA LEU A 152 -5.55 -3.97 -10.75
C LEU A 152 -6.66 -3.12 -11.37
N VAL A 153 -7.71 -2.79 -10.62
CA VAL A 153 -8.79 -1.89 -11.09
C VAL A 153 -8.22 -0.53 -11.44
N MET A 154 -7.40 0.05 -10.55
CA MET A 154 -6.70 1.30 -10.83
C MET A 154 -5.89 1.22 -12.12
N LYS A 155 -5.10 0.16 -12.28
CA LYS A 155 -4.26 -0.06 -13.47
C LYS A 155 -5.09 -0.11 -14.76
N ILE A 156 -6.20 -0.84 -14.74
CA ILE A 156 -7.10 -0.95 -15.89
C ILE A 156 -7.70 0.42 -16.23
N VAL A 157 -8.16 1.18 -15.23
CA VAL A 157 -8.74 2.51 -15.45
C VAL A 157 -7.71 3.49 -16.01
N VAL A 158 -6.47 3.48 -15.48
CA VAL A 158 -5.37 4.32 -15.98
C VAL A 158 -4.96 3.91 -17.40
N LEU A 159 -5.06 2.63 -17.77
CA LEU A 159 -4.70 2.17 -19.10
C LEU A 159 -5.65 2.67 -20.20
N LEU A 160 -6.95 2.87 -19.91
CA LEU A 160 -7.95 3.31 -20.89
C LEU A 160 -7.54 4.57 -21.68
N PRO A 161 -7.16 5.71 -21.04
CA PRO A 161 -6.73 6.89 -21.79
C PRO A 161 -5.43 6.68 -22.60
N LEU A 162 -4.55 5.74 -22.22
CA LEU A 162 -3.34 5.43 -22.98
C LEU A 162 -3.63 4.59 -24.24
N THR A 163 -4.74 3.85 -24.29
CA THR A 163 -5.11 3.03 -25.46
C THR A 163 -6.06 3.74 -26.42
N LEU A 164 -6.71 4.83 -25.99
CA LEU A 164 -7.60 5.63 -26.83
C LEU A 164 -6.79 6.53 -27.79
N PRO A 165 -6.89 6.36 -29.13
CA PRO A 165 -5.96 6.94 -30.11
C PRO A 165 -5.89 8.49 -30.11
N GLY A 166 -6.99 9.17 -29.77
CA GLY A 166 -7.01 10.63 -29.65
C GLY A 166 -6.28 11.14 -28.41
N ILE A 167 -6.58 10.54 -27.25
CA ILE A 167 -6.02 10.95 -25.96
C ILE A 167 -4.55 10.54 -25.86
N SER A 168 -4.23 9.31 -26.25
CA SER A 168 -2.87 8.77 -26.21
C SER A 168 -1.90 9.60 -27.05
N THR A 169 -2.31 10.08 -28.22
CA THR A 169 -1.49 10.96 -29.06
C THR A 169 -1.14 12.28 -28.36
N VAL A 170 -2.12 12.93 -27.71
CA VAL A 170 -1.90 14.18 -26.97
C VAL A 170 -0.97 13.95 -25.79
N LEU A 171 -1.22 12.90 -25.01
CA LEU A 171 -0.41 12.55 -23.85
C LEU A 171 1.03 12.17 -24.23
N LEU A 172 1.22 11.41 -25.33
CA LEU A 172 2.54 11.04 -25.82
C LEU A 172 3.30 12.25 -26.38
N ARG A 173 2.63 13.20 -27.04
CA ARG A 173 3.25 14.46 -27.46
C ARG A 173 3.71 15.28 -26.26
N PHE A 174 2.89 15.37 -25.22
CA PHE A 174 3.27 16.01 -23.96
C PHE A 174 4.48 15.33 -23.33
N ALA A 175 4.48 14.00 -23.25
CA ALA A 175 5.60 13.22 -22.71
C ALA A 175 6.89 13.47 -23.51
N HIS A 176 6.84 13.39 -24.85
CA HIS A 176 7.98 13.69 -25.72
C HIS A 176 8.50 15.11 -25.51
N ALA A 177 7.64 16.13 -25.57
CA ALA A 177 8.05 17.52 -25.39
C ALA A 177 8.67 17.78 -24.01
N THR A 178 8.27 17.01 -22.99
CA THR A 178 8.83 17.12 -21.64
C THR A 178 10.24 16.54 -21.55
N ILE A 179 10.53 15.46 -22.29
CA ILE A 179 11.82 14.75 -22.19
C ILE A 179 12.80 15.07 -23.34
N GLU A 180 12.35 15.71 -24.41
CA GLU A 180 13.14 16.00 -25.62
C GLU A 180 14.38 16.86 -25.34
N TYR A 181 14.31 17.73 -24.32
CA TYR A 181 15.44 18.56 -23.88
C TYR A 181 16.57 17.79 -23.18
N LEU A 182 16.33 16.52 -22.80
CA LEU A 182 17.31 15.66 -22.14
C LEU A 182 18.04 14.80 -23.17
N SER A 183 19.36 14.67 -23.03
CA SER A 183 20.14 13.70 -23.82
C SER A 183 19.68 12.27 -23.53
N PRO A 184 19.87 11.29 -24.44
CA PRO A 184 19.39 9.92 -24.26
C PRO A 184 19.82 9.28 -22.93
N SER A 185 21.07 9.50 -22.51
CA SER A 185 21.58 9.01 -21.21
C SER A 185 20.89 9.67 -20.03
N LEU A 186 20.59 10.98 -20.13
CA LEU A 186 19.87 11.71 -19.08
C LEU A 186 18.38 11.34 -19.04
N GLN A 187 17.76 11.03 -20.17
CA GLN A 187 16.39 10.53 -20.20
C GLN A 187 16.27 9.23 -19.41
N VAL A 188 17.19 8.28 -19.61
CA VAL A 188 17.21 7.01 -18.87
C VAL A 188 17.33 7.27 -17.36
N ILE A 189 18.28 8.11 -16.94
CA ILE A 189 18.46 8.44 -15.51
C ILE A 189 17.23 9.16 -14.96
N PHE A 190 16.71 10.16 -15.64
CA PHE A 190 15.58 10.94 -15.16
C PHE A 190 14.30 10.09 -15.09
N VAL A 191 13.93 9.43 -16.19
CA VAL A 191 12.67 8.70 -16.36
C VAL A 191 12.66 7.39 -15.58
N MET A 192 13.81 6.70 -15.46
CA MET A 192 13.88 5.41 -14.78
C MET A 192 14.31 5.51 -13.33
N MET A 193 15.02 6.58 -12.94
CA MET A 193 15.55 6.74 -11.57
C MET A 193 14.91 7.88 -10.81
N VAL A 194 15.17 9.11 -11.22
CA VAL A 194 14.85 10.30 -10.39
C VAL A 194 13.35 10.48 -10.26
N PHE A 195 12.65 10.46 -11.38
CA PHE A 195 11.22 10.72 -11.43
C PHE A 195 10.40 9.62 -10.72
N PRO A 196 10.61 8.31 -10.98
CA PRO A 196 9.87 7.29 -10.25
C PRO A 196 10.29 7.18 -8.79
N LEU A 197 11.53 7.53 -8.41
CA LEU A 197 11.92 7.54 -6.99
C LEU A 197 11.06 8.53 -6.20
N ILE A 198 10.91 9.75 -6.70
CA ILE A 198 10.12 10.79 -6.05
C ILE A 198 8.65 10.36 -6.00
N LEU A 199 8.07 10.00 -7.14
CA LEU A 199 6.64 9.72 -7.23
C LEU A 199 6.24 8.42 -6.53
N ASN A 200 7.04 7.35 -6.64
CA ASN A 200 6.76 6.13 -5.89
C ASN A 200 6.92 6.39 -4.39
N THR A 201 7.94 7.15 -3.94
CA THR A 201 8.05 7.52 -2.52
C THR A 201 6.80 8.24 -2.03
N LEU A 202 6.32 9.25 -2.77
CA LEU A 202 5.09 9.95 -2.45
C LEU A 202 3.88 9.00 -2.43
N GLN A 203 3.77 8.09 -3.41
CA GLN A 203 2.72 7.08 -3.44
C GLN A 203 2.76 6.17 -2.21
N PHE A 204 3.92 5.62 -1.83
CA PHE A 204 4.08 4.81 -0.63
C PHE A 204 3.71 5.60 0.63
N LEU A 205 4.08 6.87 0.72
CA LEU A 205 3.71 7.72 1.85
C LEU A 205 2.20 7.95 1.92
N LEU A 206 1.53 8.22 0.79
CA LEU A 206 0.08 8.42 0.71
C LEU A 206 -0.69 7.13 1.00
N VAL A 207 -0.29 6.01 0.39
CA VAL A 207 -0.90 4.69 0.62
C VAL A 207 -0.71 4.26 2.08
N ASP A 208 0.43 4.53 2.70
CA ASP A 208 0.62 4.28 4.13
C ASP A 208 -0.36 5.12 4.98
N GLN A 209 -0.67 6.36 4.60
CA GLN A 209 -1.71 7.13 5.29
C GLN A 209 -3.10 6.52 5.08
N VAL A 210 -3.43 6.05 3.89
CA VAL A 210 -4.71 5.41 3.61
C VAL A 210 -4.87 4.11 4.39
N ILE A 211 -3.83 3.27 4.43
CA ILE A 211 -3.80 2.03 5.23
C ILE A 211 -3.95 2.34 6.72
N LYS A 212 -3.42 3.47 7.20
CA LYS A 212 -3.61 3.97 8.57
C LYS A 212 -5.01 4.55 8.83
N ALA A 213 -5.65 5.14 7.82
CA ALA A 213 -6.85 5.97 7.98
C ALA A 213 -8.14 5.21 8.40
N GLY A 214 -8.04 3.95 8.83
CA GLY A 214 -9.13 3.20 9.44
C GLY A 214 -8.76 2.76 10.85
N LYS A 215 -9.14 3.53 11.87
CA LYS A 215 -9.12 3.12 13.29
C LYS A 215 -7.75 2.72 13.88
N ALA A 216 -6.64 3.17 13.28
CA ALA A 216 -5.29 2.86 13.77
C ALA A 216 -5.05 3.27 15.23
N ASP A 217 -5.66 4.36 15.71
CA ASP A 217 -5.53 4.79 17.11
C ASP A 217 -6.22 3.83 18.09
N VAL A 218 -7.39 3.28 17.70
CA VAL A 218 -8.14 2.31 18.53
C VAL A 218 -7.44 0.94 18.53
N VAL A 219 -6.85 0.55 17.41
CA VAL A 219 -6.15 -0.73 17.25
C VAL A 219 -4.77 -0.70 17.93
N ALA A 220 -4.03 0.41 17.81
CA ALA A 220 -2.74 0.58 18.48
C ALA A 220 -2.91 0.62 20.00
N ASP A 221 -3.93 1.33 20.50
CA ASP A 221 -4.30 1.34 21.91
C ASP A 221 -4.73 -0.05 22.41
N GLY A 222 -5.39 -0.84 21.55
CA GLY A 222 -5.72 -2.24 21.83
C GLY A 222 -4.49 -3.12 21.98
N TYR A 223 -3.49 -2.99 21.10
CA TYR A 223 -2.24 -3.77 21.20
C TYR A 223 -1.37 -3.30 22.38
N GLU A 224 -1.26 -1.99 22.64
CA GLU A 224 -0.56 -1.45 23.81
C GLU A 224 -1.19 -1.93 25.13
N ARG A 225 -2.54 -1.97 25.22
CA ARG A 225 -3.22 -2.49 26.42
C ARG A 225 -3.03 -3.99 26.63
N VAL A 226 -3.07 -4.78 25.56
CA VAL A 226 -2.83 -6.22 25.65
C VAL A 226 -1.39 -6.52 26.07
N ASP A 227 -0.41 -5.78 25.53
CA ASP A 227 0.99 -5.91 25.95
C ASP A 227 1.15 -5.53 27.44
N GLU A 228 0.50 -4.46 27.90
CA GLU A 228 0.52 -4.04 29.31
C GLU A 228 -0.16 -5.06 30.24
N GLU A 229 -1.28 -5.66 29.83
CA GLU A 229 -1.98 -6.71 30.58
C GLU A 229 -1.22 -8.05 30.56
N ALA A 230 -0.40 -8.32 29.55
CA ALA A 230 0.51 -9.47 29.53
C ALA A 230 1.73 -9.28 30.45
N ILE A 231 2.13 -8.03 30.70
CA ILE A 231 3.25 -7.68 31.60
C ILE A 231 2.77 -7.60 33.06
N LEU A 232 1.56 -7.10 33.28
CA LEU A 232 0.98 -7.01 34.61
C LEU A 232 0.50 -8.39 35.10
N PRO A 233 0.90 -8.84 36.31
CA PRO A 233 0.30 -10.02 36.90
C PRO A 233 -1.20 -9.76 37.07
N LYS A 234 -2.01 -10.66 36.51
CA LYS A 234 -3.47 -10.64 36.65
C LYS A 234 -3.82 -10.38 38.12
N PRO A 235 -4.63 -9.37 38.46
CA PRO A 235 -5.07 -9.22 39.84
C PRO A 235 -5.72 -10.54 40.23
N THR A 236 -5.14 -11.20 41.24
CA THR A 236 -5.71 -12.38 41.84
C THR A 236 -7.15 -12.02 42.18
N PRO A 237 -8.17 -12.84 41.86
CA PRO A 237 -9.52 -12.54 42.26
C PRO A 237 -9.49 -12.33 43.78
N GLN A 238 -9.59 -11.06 44.20
CA GLN A 238 -9.76 -10.73 45.59
C GLN A 238 -11.08 -11.38 45.95
N ASN A 239 -10.97 -12.46 46.74
CA ASN A 239 -12.09 -13.10 47.39
C ASN A 239 -13.06 -12.00 47.77
N SER A 240 -14.27 -12.09 47.21
CA SER A 240 -15.42 -11.33 47.67
C SER A 240 -15.40 -11.40 49.19
N VAL A 241 -15.01 -10.30 49.83
CA VAL A 241 -15.15 -10.15 51.27
C VAL A 241 -16.62 -10.47 51.55
N PRO A 242 -16.94 -11.48 52.38
CA PRO A 242 -18.32 -11.72 52.72
C PRO A 242 -18.81 -10.45 53.41
N SER A 243 -19.85 -9.83 52.86
CA SER A 243 -20.58 -8.78 53.54
C SER A 243 -21.02 -9.34 54.90
N SER A 244 -20.35 -8.96 55.99
CA SER A 244 -20.76 -9.33 57.33
C SER A 244 -22.22 -8.92 57.56
N PRO A 245 -23.11 -9.86 57.92
CA PRO A 245 -24.48 -9.54 58.30
C PRO A 245 -24.47 -9.07 59.76
N LEU A 246 -24.10 -7.81 59.99
CA LEU A 246 -24.07 -7.26 61.34
C LEU A 246 -24.38 -5.76 61.35
N LEU A 247 -25.48 -5.36 60.71
CA LEU A 247 -26.16 -4.08 60.98
C LEU A 247 -27.63 -4.06 60.51
N ALA A 248 -28.36 -5.16 60.71
CA ALA A 248 -29.78 -5.25 60.37
C ALA A 248 -30.57 -6.02 61.44
N ALA A 249 -30.36 -5.69 62.71
CA ALA A 249 -31.21 -6.15 63.81
C ALA A 249 -30.90 -5.35 65.09
N ALA A 250 -31.30 -4.08 65.11
CA ALA A 250 -31.56 -3.38 66.37
C ALA A 250 -32.56 -2.25 66.10
N ASP A 251 -33.73 -2.43 66.68
CA ASP A 251 -34.69 -1.37 67.04
C ASP A 251 -35.65 -0.86 65.96
N SER A 252 -36.51 -1.78 65.51
CA SER A 252 -37.94 -1.49 65.38
C SER A 252 -38.67 -1.98 66.63
N VAL A 253 -38.64 -1.20 67.72
CA VAL A 253 -39.56 -1.37 68.87
C VAL A 253 -39.88 0.00 69.48
N GLY A 254 -41.17 0.35 69.48
CA GLY A 254 -41.76 1.48 70.22
C GLY A 254 -42.18 2.62 69.28
N GLY A 255 -43.44 3.00 69.13
CA GLY A 255 -44.58 2.87 70.04
C GLY A 255 -45.30 4.21 70.07
N LYS A 256 -46.61 4.19 69.77
CA LYS A 256 -47.58 5.30 69.74
C LYS A 256 -47.56 6.26 70.95
N ARG A 257 -48.19 7.44 70.73
CA ARG A 257 -48.66 8.54 71.63
C ARG A 257 -47.70 9.74 71.63
N GLY A 258 -48.10 10.98 71.41
CA GLY A 258 -49.40 11.64 71.50
C GLY A 258 -49.24 12.84 72.44
N THR A 259 -49.33 14.06 71.90
CA THR A 259 -49.85 15.32 72.45
C THR A 259 -49.54 16.42 71.44
#